data_AF-A0A1X2GW69-F1
#
_entry.id   AF-A0A1X2GW69-F1
#
_cell.length_a   1.000
_cell.length_b   1.000
_cell.length_c   1.000
_cell.angle_alpha   90.00
_cell.angle_beta   90.00
_cell.angle_gamma   90.00
#
_symmetry.space_group_name_H-M   'P 1'
#
loop_
_entity.id
_entity.type
_entity.pdbx_description
1 polymer ?
#
loop_
_entity_poly.entity_id
_entity_poly.type
_entity_poly.pdbx_seq_one_letter_code
_entity_poly.pdbx_strand_id
1 'polypeptide(L)'
;MRSHSFYFFFSLQAAMMDLQHSPSGTLEKDLFAGVVTDLCFLSNQLLLVGHGPYLKIFDITTNKQLAIKELLPNNRIHRIILHPLGPDDNETTRHFLAYGSKFATIAKVVMEQDGHIRSVAHSLFLPLRPTLTSFFLWPWICSIQTVASFGPFCDWIMDMAWLSSKVFGK
;
A
#
# COMPACT_ATOMS: atom_id res chain seq x y z
N MET A 1 -2.35 20.26 13.78
CA MET A 1 -2.76 19.00 14.44
C MET A 1 -1.51 18.16 14.64
N ARG A 2 -1.18 17.88 15.90
CA ARG A 2 0.13 17.45 16.38
C ARG A 2 0.16 15.94 16.64
N SER A 3 1.30 15.31 16.32
CA SER A 3 2.03 14.40 17.21
C SER A 3 1.33 13.12 17.72
N HIS A 4 0.66 12.34 16.85
CA HIS A 4 0.30 10.95 17.17
C HIS A 4 1.02 9.88 16.32
N SER A 5 1.83 10.27 15.32
CA SER A 5 2.54 9.30 14.46
C SER A 5 3.74 8.59 15.11
N PHE A 6 4.34 9.13 16.17
CA PHE A 6 5.61 8.60 16.68
C PHE A 6 5.47 7.34 17.55
N TYR A 7 4.37 7.17 18.28
CA TYR A 7 4.17 5.98 19.14
C TYR A 7 3.68 4.75 18.36
N PHE A 8 3.02 4.94 17.21
CA PHE A 8 2.64 3.82 16.33
C PHE A 8 3.84 3.20 15.60
N PHE A 9 4.91 3.98 15.39
CA PHE A 9 6.10 3.56 14.67
C PHE A 9 6.87 2.43 15.38
N PHE A 10 6.99 2.51 16.71
CA PHE A 10 7.65 1.45 17.49
C PHE A 10 6.79 0.18 17.60
N SER A 11 5.47 0.31 17.68
CA SER A 11 4.58 -0.85 17.77
C SER A 11 4.46 -1.62 16.46
N LEU A 12 4.52 -0.94 15.30
CA LEU A 12 4.49 -1.61 13.99
C LEU A 12 5.84 -2.31 13.69
N GLN A 13 6.96 -1.69 14.10
CA GLN A 13 8.27 -2.31 13.95
C GLN A 13 8.43 -3.55 14.85
N ALA A 14 7.82 -3.54 16.04
CA ALA A 14 7.74 -4.72 16.91
C ALA A 14 6.79 -5.80 16.35
N ALA A 15 5.61 -5.42 15.83
CA ALA A 15 4.67 -6.38 15.25
C ALA A 15 5.19 -7.03 13.95
N MET A 16 6.03 -6.35 13.18
CA MET A 16 6.74 -6.95 12.04
C MET A 16 7.93 -7.84 12.48
N MET A 17 8.48 -7.64 13.68
CA MET A 17 9.51 -8.53 14.24
C MET A 17 8.90 -9.83 14.82
N ASP A 18 7.67 -9.78 15.33
CA ASP A 18 7.00 -10.97 15.89
C ASP A 18 6.48 -11.96 14.84
N LEU A 19 6.50 -11.61 13.55
CA LEU A 19 6.14 -12.54 12.46
C LEU A 19 7.24 -13.56 12.10
N GLN A 20 8.34 -13.61 12.88
CA GLN A 20 9.54 -14.38 12.52
C GLN A 20 9.81 -15.63 13.39
N HIS A 21 8.84 -16.12 14.16
CA HIS A 21 9.00 -17.38 14.91
C HIS A 21 8.39 -18.58 14.17
N SER A 22 9.09 -19.04 13.14
CA SER A 22 8.99 -20.42 12.63
C SER A 22 10.13 -21.26 13.24
N PRO A 23 9.86 -22.41 13.90
CA PRO A 23 10.85 -23.13 14.69
C PRO A 23 11.54 -24.24 13.88
N SER A 24 12.26 -23.91 12.81
CA SER A 24 13.39 -24.69 12.26
C SER A 24 13.77 -24.15 10.89
N GLY A 25 14.88 -23.44 10.82
CA GLY A 25 15.37 -22.86 9.58
C GLY A 25 16.05 -21.56 9.93
N THR A 26 17.35 -21.51 9.69
CA THR A 26 18.19 -20.31 9.75
C THR A 26 17.38 -19.08 9.36
N LEU A 27 17.16 -18.21 10.35
CA LEU A 27 16.60 -16.88 10.19
C LEU A 27 17.61 -16.09 9.35
N GLU A 28 17.59 -16.28 8.03
CA GLU A 28 18.14 -15.32 7.10
C GLU A 28 17.37 -14.05 7.37
N LYS A 29 17.97 -13.24 8.24
CA LYS A 29 17.61 -11.87 8.51
C LYS A 29 17.61 -11.24 7.13
N ASP A 30 16.43 -11.15 6.53
CA ASP A 30 16.23 -10.69 5.18
C ASP A 30 16.76 -9.24 5.16
N LEU A 31 18.05 -9.11 4.82
CA LEU A 31 18.83 -7.87 4.83
C LEU A 31 18.31 -6.88 3.79
N PHE A 32 17.25 -7.28 3.08
CA PHE A 32 16.41 -6.48 2.22
C PHE A 32 15.34 -5.67 2.96
N ALA A 33 15.32 -5.67 4.30
CA ALA A 33 14.59 -4.69 5.12
C ALA A 33 15.32 -3.33 5.12
N GLY A 34 15.40 -2.71 3.95
CA GLY A 34 15.68 -1.29 3.83
C GLY A 34 14.74 -0.45 4.71
N VAL A 35 15.19 0.75 5.04
CA VAL A 35 14.44 1.63 5.95
C VAL A 35 13.10 2.00 5.32
N VAL A 36 11.98 1.71 5.99
CA VAL A 36 10.66 2.22 5.62
C VAL A 36 10.71 3.73 5.65
N THR A 37 10.32 4.34 4.54
CA THR A 37 10.56 5.76 4.26
C THR A 37 9.32 6.58 4.52
N ASP A 38 8.18 6.01 4.19
CA ASP A 38 6.87 6.63 4.37
C ASP A 38 5.79 5.55 4.44
N LEU A 39 4.70 5.88 5.13
CA LEU A 39 3.56 5.00 5.34
C LEU A 39 2.28 5.79 5.08
N CYS A 40 1.38 5.23 4.27
CA CYS A 40 0.14 5.90 3.95
C CYS A 40 -1.03 4.90 3.89
N PHE A 41 -2.06 5.12 4.71
CA PHE A 41 -3.27 4.32 4.67
C PHE A 41 -4.08 4.69 3.43
N LEU A 42 -4.18 3.75 2.50
CA LEU A 42 -5.07 3.89 1.35
C LEU A 42 -6.52 3.72 1.78
N SER A 43 -6.78 2.80 2.71
CA SER A 43 -8.07 2.56 3.36
C SER A 43 -7.84 2.06 4.78
N ASN A 44 -8.90 1.70 5.51
CA ASN A 44 -8.76 1.10 6.85
C ASN A 44 -8.10 -0.30 6.81
N GLN A 45 -8.06 -0.94 5.63
CA GLN A 45 -7.51 -2.28 5.44
C GLN A 45 -6.19 -2.29 4.65
N LEU A 46 -5.97 -1.29 3.80
CA LEU A 46 -4.81 -1.26 2.90
C LEU A 46 -3.80 -0.19 3.31
N LEU A 47 -2.56 -0.64 3.48
CA LEU A 47 -1.41 0.19 3.82
C LEU A 47 -0.41 0.24 2.65
N LEU A 48 -0.07 1.45 2.20
CA LEU A 48 1.03 1.70 1.30
C LEU A 48 2.31 1.93 2.10
N VAL A 49 3.39 1.25 1.69
CA VAL A 49 4.69 1.31 2.35
C VAL A 49 5.75 1.68 1.33
N GLY A 50 6.36 2.85 1.52
CA GLY A 50 7.54 3.29 0.77
C GLY A 50 8.80 2.65 1.34
N HIS A 51 9.58 2.00 0.48
CA HIS A 51 10.78 1.27 0.89
C HIS A 51 11.86 1.32 -0.21
N GLY A 52 12.84 2.20 -0.04
CA GLY A 52 13.83 2.44 -1.12
C GLY A 52 13.10 2.94 -2.38
N PRO A 53 13.41 2.41 -3.58
CA PRO A 53 12.70 2.74 -4.81
C PRO A 53 11.37 2.01 -4.99
N TYR A 54 11.02 1.11 -4.08
CA TYR A 54 9.86 0.25 -4.17
C TYR A 54 8.69 0.76 -3.32
N LEU A 55 7.49 0.64 -3.88
CA LEU A 55 6.23 0.78 -3.17
C LEU A 55 5.62 -0.60 -2.96
N LYS A 56 5.25 -0.91 -1.72
CA LYS A 56 4.58 -2.16 -1.32
C LYS A 56 3.16 -1.86 -0.83
N ILE A 57 2.23 -2.78 -1.09
CA ILE A 57 0.87 -2.74 -0.56
C ILE A 57 0.68 -3.91 0.38
N PHE A 58 0.21 -3.62 1.59
CA PHE A 58 -0.15 -4.63 2.59
C PHE A 58 -1.63 -4.54 2.94
N ASP A 59 -2.23 -5.69 3.12
CA ASP A 59 -3.49 -5.80 3.85
C ASP A 59 -3.16 -5.94 5.35
N ILE A 60 -3.66 -5.02 6.15
CA ILE A 60 -3.43 -4.93 7.59
C ILE A 60 -4.14 -6.08 8.32
N THR A 61 -5.30 -6.50 7.82
CA THR A 61 -6.13 -7.52 8.48
C THR A 61 -5.49 -8.89 8.35
N THR A 62 -5.01 -9.22 7.15
CA THR A 62 -4.36 -10.49 6.86
C THR A 62 -2.83 -10.44 7.07
N ASN A 63 -2.28 -9.26 7.29
CA ASN A 63 -0.85 -8.97 7.34
C ASN A 63 -0.08 -9.50 6.11
N LYS A 64 -0.73 -9.55 4.94
CA LYS A 64 -0.17 -10.09 3.71
C LYS A 64 0.24 -8.97 2.77
N GLN A 65 1.42 -9.10 2.16
CA GLN A 65 1.82 -8.24 1.05
C GLN A 65 1.01 -8.62 -0.20
N LEU A 66 0.24 -7.66 -0.72
CA LEU A 66 -0.60 -7.85 -1.91
C LEU A 66 0.17 -7.53 -3.20
N ALA A 67 0.97 -6.47 -3.19
CA ALA A 67 1.70 -6.01 -4.38
C ALA A 67 3.01 -5.33 -4.01
N ILE A 68 3.96 -5.37 -4.95
CA ILE A 68 5.23 -4.64 -4.89
C ILE A 68 5.53 -4.09 -6.29
N LYS A 69 6.02 -2.86 -6.36
CA LYS A 69 6.45 -2.24 -7.62
C LYS A 69 7.58 -1.24 -7.41
N GLU A 70 8.56 -1.25 -8.30
CA GLU A 70 9.54 -0.18 -8.38
C GLU A 70 8.89 1.08 -8.97
N LEU A 71 8.87 2.17 -8.21
CA LEU A 71 8.19 3.40 -8.59
C LEU A 71 9.15 4.52 -8.98
N LEU A 72 10.35 4.55 -8.37
CA LEU A 72 11.36 5.59 -8.56
C LEU A 72 12.73 4.95 -8.84
N PRO A 73 13.14 4.75 -10.11
CA PRO A 73 14.38 4.06 -10.41
C PRO A 73 15.58 4.78 -9.80
N ASN A 74 16.43 4.03 -9.10
CA ASN A 74 17.62 4.53 -8.40
C ASN A 74 17.36 5.64 -7.36
N ASN A 75 16.13 5.78 -6.85
CA ASN A 75 15.83 6.81 -5.87
C ASN A 75 14.91 6.32 -4.77
N ARG A 76 15.15 6.78 -3.55
CA ARG A 76 14.33 6.45 -2.40
C ARG A 76 13.02 7.26 -2.44
N ILE A 77 11.89 6.60 -2.23
CA ILE A 77 10.61 7.29 -1.98
C ILE A 77 10.78 8.07 -0.67
N HIS A 78 10.57 9.37 -0.68
CA HIS A 78 10.61 10.20 0.53
C HIS A 78 9.22 10.43 1.10
N ARG A 79 8.22 10.55 0.21
CA ARG A 79 6.83 10.74 0.62
C ARG A 79 5.86 10.20 -0.44
N ILE A 80 4.70 9.77 0.06
CA ILE A 80 3.51 9.35 -0.66
C ILE A 80 2.39 10.34 -0.29
N ILE A 81 1.78 10.94 -1.29
CA ILE A 81 0.66 11.87 -1.13
C ILE A 81 -0.54 11.28 -1.86
N LEU A 82 -1.58 10.93 -1.11
CA LEU A 82 -2.85 10.51 -1.70
C LEU A 82 -3.59 11.71 -2.28
N HIS A 83 -4.24 11.48 -3.43
CA HIS A 83 -5.14 12.46 -4.00
C HIS A 83 -6.35 12.71 -3.07
N PRO A 84 -6.74 13.98 -2.83
CA PRO A 84 -7.79 14.31 -1.87
C PRO A 84 -9.22 14.11 -2.38
N LEU A 85 -9.43 14.12 -3.71
CA LEU A 85 -10.74 13.70 -4.24
C LEU A 85 -10.85 12.20 -4.00
N GLY A 86 -12.00 11.82 -3.43
CA GLY A 86 -12.32 10.46 -3.03
C GLY A 86 -12.20 9.47 -4.19
N PRO A 87 -12.51 8.19 -3.97
CA PRO A 87 -12.64 7.26 -5.09
C PRO A 87 -13.43 7.94 -6.22
N ASP A 88 -12.93 7.89 -7.46
CA ASP A 88 -13.78 8.15 -8.63
C ASP A 88 -15.07 7.33 -8.47
N ASP A 89 -16.14 7.68 -9.18
CA ASP A 89 -17.45 6.98 -9.09
C ASP A 89 -17.35 5.44 -9.24
N ASN A 90 -16.20 4.94 -9.71
CA ASN A 90 -15.75 3.56 -9.52
C ASN A 90 -14.76 3.46 -8.33
N GLU A 91 -15.23 2.98 -7.17
CA GLU A 91 -14.49 2.84 -5.90
C GLU A 91 -13.18 2.01 -5.96
N THR A 92 -12.88 1.43 -7.12
CA THR A 92 -11.77 0.53 -7.38
C THR A 92 -10.45 1.24 -7.64
N THR A 93 -10.42 2.55 -7.92
CA THR A 93 -9.17 3.24 -8.26
C THR A 93 -8.86 4.43 -7.37
N ARG A 94 -7.61 4.50 -6.89
CA ARG A 94 -7.10 5.65 -6.12
C ARG A 94 -5.77 6.15 -6.66
N HIS A 95 -5.73 7.44 -6.96
CA HIS A 95 -4.54 8.12 -7.43
C HIS A 95 -3.67 8.60 -6.27
N PHE A 96 -2.36 8.56 -6.48
CA PHE A 96 -1.38 9.07 -5.54
C PHE A 96 -0.14 9.58 -6.27
N LEU A 97 0.59 10.47 -5.59
CA LEU A 97 1.91 10.95 -6.00
C LEU A 97 2.93 10.37 -5.02
N ALA A 98 3.96 9.69 -5.54
CA ALA A 98 5.14 9.39 -4.74
C ALA A 98 6.36 10.07 -5.33
N TYR A 99 7.21 10.62 -4.48
CA TYR A 99 8.40 11.34 -4.93
C TYR A 99 9.59 11.08 -4.02
N GLY A 100 10.77 11.17 -4.62
CA GLY A 100 12.08 11.09 -3.98
C GLY A 100 12.84 12.41 -4.13
N SER A 101 14.16 12.35 -4.12
CA SER A 101 15.00 13.55 -4.31
C SER A 101 15.01 14.10 -5.74
N LYS A 102 14.87 13.24 -6.75
CA LYS A 102 15.06 13.55 -8.18
C LYS A 102 13.90 13.16 -9.06
N PHE A 103 13.03 12.28 -8.59
CA PHE A 103 11.93 11.75 -9.38
C PHE A 103 10.62 11.94 -8.65
N ALA A 104 9.56 12.17 -9.42
CA ALA A 104 8.19 12.21 -8.94
C ALA A 104 7.34 11.36 -9.88
N THR A 105 6.55 10.45 -9.32
CA THR A 105 5.71 9.53 -10.09
C THR A 105 4.27 9.64 -9.61
N ILE A 106 3.37 9.95 -10.55
CA ILE A 106 1.93 9.81 -10.37
C ILE A 106 1.55 8.37 -10.74
N ALA A 107 0.90 7.71 -9.80
CA ALA A 107 0.45 6.33 -9.97
C ALA A 107 -0.97 6.18 -9.43
N LYS A 108 -1.58 5.05 -9.77
CA LYS A 108 -2.89 4.65 -9.25
C LYS A 108 -2.82 3.22 -8.74
N VAL A 109 -3.53 2.98 -7.64
CA VAL A 109 -3.81 1.63 -7.16
C VAL A 109 -5.15 1.22 -7.75
N VAL A 110 -5.17 0.07 -8.43
CA VAL A 110 -6.40 -0.58 -8.89
C VAL A 110 -6.69 -1.72 -7.92
N MET A 111 -7.81 -1.60 -7.22
CA MET A 111 -8.36 -2.55 -6.26
C MET A 111 -9.48 -3.30 -6.98
N GLU A 112 -9.25 -4.55 -7.32
CA GLU A 112 -10.26 -5.44 -7.86
C GLU A 112 -10.76 -6.33 -6.72
N GLN A 113 -12.03 -6.18 -6.37
CA GLN A 113 -12.70 -7.10 -5.48
C GLN A 113 -13.15 -8.27 -6.36
N ASP A 114 -12.45 -9.41 -6.27
CA ASP A 114 -12.98 -10.67 -6.80
C ASP A 114 -14.36 -10.85 -6.15
N GLY A 115 -15.44 -10.69 -6.92
CA GLY A 115 -16.73 -10.45 -6.27
C GLY A 115 -17.92 -10.26 -7.20
N HIS A 116 -17.86 -10.76 -8.43
CA HIS A 116 -19.06 -10.99 -9.25
C HIS A 116 -19.23 -12.48 -9.57
N ILE A 117 -19.31 -13.30 -8.52
CA ILE A 117 -20.37 -14.32 -8.51
C ILE A 117 -21.57 -13.63 -7.85
N ARG A 118 -22.31 -12.85 -8.65
CA ARG A 118 -23.71 -12.55 -8.29
C ARG A 118 -24.40 -13.89 -8.10
N SER A 119 -24.89 -14.10 -6.88
CA SER A 119 -25.79 -15.15 -6.44
C SER A 119 -26.64 -15.79 -7.57
N VAL A 120 -26.19 -16.92 -8.09
CA VAL A 120 -27.08 -17.96 -8.65
C VAL A 120 -26.68 -19.29 -8.04
N ALA A 121 -26.69 -19.35 -6.70
CA ALA A 121 -26.67 -20.60 -5.96
C ALA A 121 -27.61 -20.48 -4.75
N HIS A 122 -28.78 -19.87 -4.98
CA HIS A 122 -29.91 -19.97 -4.06
C HIS A 122 -30.78 -21.15 -4.50
N SER A 123 -30.29 -22.36 -4.26
CA SER A 123 -31.05 -23.60 -4.01
C SER A 123 -30.13 -24.80 -4.25
N LEU A 124 -30.24 -25.80 -3.39
CA LEU A 124 -29.54 -27.09 -3.46
C LEU A 124 -28.10 -27.07 -2.94
N PHE A 125 -27.87 -26.81 -1.65
CA PHE A 125 -26.85 -27.58 -0.94
C PHE A 125 -27.26 -27.81 0.52
N LEU A 126 -27.10 -29.07 0.93
CA LEU A 126 -27.65 -29.76 2.10
C LEU A 126 -27.16 -29.23 3.45
N PRO A 127 -27.87 -29.54 4.57
CA PRO A 127 -27.44 -29.19 5.91
C PRO A 127 -26.37 -30.17 6.40
N LEU A 128 -25.10 -29.87 6.16
CA LEU A 128 -23.98 -30.49 6.87
C LEU A 128 -23.32 -29.46 7.78
N ARG A 129 -23.23 -29.81 9.07
CA ARG A 129 -22.75 -28.97 10.18
C ARG A 129 -21.48 -28.16 9.83
N PRO A 130 -21.50 -26.82 9.97
CA PRO A 130 -20.29 -26.04 9.93
C PRO A 130 -19.74 -25.91 11.35
N THR A 131 -18.78 -26.76 11.71
CA THR A 131 -17.85 -26.48 12.82
C THR A 131 -16.49 -26.23 12.21
N LEU A 132 -16.29 -25.01 11.74
CA LEU A 132 -15.04 -24.24 11.71
C LEU A 132 -15.31 -23.01 10.84
N THR A 133 -15.22 -21.86 11.49
CA THR A 133 -15.43 -20.53 10.97
C THR A 133 -14.44 -20.22 9.84
N SER A 134 -14.71 -20.65 8.61
CA SER A 134 -14.09 -20.04 7.44
C SER A 134 -14.80 -18.71 7.21
N PHE A 135 -14.37 -17.69 7.95
CA PHE A 135 -14.60 -16.31 7.58
C PHE A 135 -14.09 -16.15 6.15
N PHE A 136 -15.02 -16.02 5.21
CA PHE A 136 -14.76 -15.78 3.80
C PHE A 136 -14.07 -14.40 3.67
N LEU A 137 -12.77 -14.37 3.92
CA LEU A 137 -11.89 -13.27 3.59
C LEU A 137 -11.62 -13.38 2.09
N TRP A 138 -12.49 -12.77 1.30
CA TRP A 138 -12.24 -12.63 -0.13
C TRP A 138 -10.98 -11.79 -0.31
N PRO A 139 -9.91 -12.34 -0.91
CA PRO A 139 -8.66 -11.63 -1.04
C PRO A 139 -8.84 -10.47 -2.01
N TRP A 140 -8.45 -9.26 -1.59
CA TRP A 140 -8.35 -8.13 -2.51
C TRP A 140 -7.21 -8.37 -3.50
N ILE A 141 -7.47 -8.23 -4.79
CA ILE A 141 -6.41 -8.13 -5.79
C ILE A 141 -6.08 -6.66 -5.94
N CYS A 142 -4.83 -6.30 -5.63
CA CYS A 142 -4.33 -4.93 -5.77
C CYS A 142 -3.22 -4.90 -6.82
N SER A 143 -3.26 -3.92 -7.72
CA SER A 143 -2.15 -3.66 -8.65
C SER A 143 -1.77 -2.18 -8.65
N ILE A 144 -0.47 -1.90 -8.84
CA ILE A 144 0.05 -0.54 -8.93
C ILE A 144 0.31 -0.20 -10.40
N GLN A 145 -0.38 0.81 -10.92
CA GLN A 145 -0.20 1.29 -12.29
C GLN A 145 0.45 2.67 -12.28
N THR A 146 1.53 2.82 -13.04
CA THR A 146 2.22 4.11 -13.18
C THR A 146 1.49 4.89 -14.26
N VAL A 147 1.07 6.12 -13.95
CA VAL A 147 0.37 6.99 -14.91
C VAL A 147 1.37 7.90 -15.60
N ALA A 148 2.21 8.58 -14.82
CA ALA A 148 3.24 9.47 -15.33
C ALA A 148 4.42 9.51 -14.36
N SER A 149 5.62 9.67 -14.89
CA SER A 149 6.85 9.84 -14.12
C SER A 149 7.61 11.05 -14.64
N PHE A 150 8.15 11.84 -13.72
CA PHE A 150 8.84 13.08 -13.98
C PHE A 150 10.22 13.05 -13.33
N GLY A 151 11.21 13.66 -14.00
CA GLY A 151 12.60 13.72 -13.57
C GLY A 151 13.58 13.11 -14.59
N PRO A 152 14.88 13.05 -14.26
CA PRO A 152 15.48 13.54 -13.02
C PRO A 152 15.44 15.07 -12.92
N PHE A 153 15.10 15.59 -11.76
CA PHE A 153 15.22 17.02 -11.44
C PHE A 153 16.64 17.33 -10.92
N CYS A 154 17.09 18.57 -11.12
CA CYS A 154 18.33 19.06 -10.50
C CYS A 154 18.13 19.18 -8.98
N ASP A 155 19.16 18.80 -8.19
CA ASP A 155 19.13 18.57 -6.74
C ASP A 155 18.60 19.71 -5.83
N TRP A 156 18.32 20.90 -6.38
CA TRP A 156 18.04 22.13 -5.63
C TRP A 156 16.61 22.65 -5.73
N ILE A 157 15.77 22.08 -6.61
CA ILE A 157 14.38 22.55 -6.79
C ILE A 157 13.43 21.37 -6.62
N MET A 158 13.04 21.06 -5.39
CA MET A 158 11.74 20.46 -5.11
C MET A 158 11.30 20.81 -3.70
N ASP A 159 10.85 22.05 -3.52
CA ASP A 159 9.91 22.36 -2.46
C ASP A 159 8.55 21.78 -2.89
N MET A 160 8.42 20.45 -2.84
CA MET A 160 7.29 19.68 -3.41
C MET A 160 5.93 20.02 -2.78
N ALA A 161 5.93 20.75 -1.65
CA ALA A 161 4.75 21.43 -1.13
C ALA A 161 4.10 22.36 -2.17
N TRP A 162 4.91 23.02 -3.01
CA TRP A 162 4.44 23.85 -4.11
C TRP A 162 3.77 23.04 -5.22
N LEU A 163 4.37 21.91 -5.63
CA LEU A 163 3.80 21.03 -6.67
C LEU A 163 2.50 20.37 -6.21
N SER A 164 2.42 19.98 -4.94
CA SER A 164 1.17 19.52 -4.32
C SER A 164 0.03 20.54 -4.50
N SER A 165 0.31 21.84 -4.33
CA SER A 165 -0.71 22.89 -4.51
C SER A 165 -1.10 23.11 -5.98
N LYS A 166 -0.22 22.80 -6.93
CA LYS A 166 -0.47 22.98 -8.37
C LYS A 166 -1.14 21.78 -9.02
N VAL A 167 -0.78 20.57 -8.62
CA VAL A 167 -1.31 19.32 -9.19
C VAL A 167 -2.67 18.99 -8.59
N PHE A 168 -2.88 19.28 -7.31
CA PHE A 168 -4.13 18.99 -6.59
C PHE A 168 -4.89 20.25 -6.17
N GLY A 169 -4.59 21.38 -6.81
CA GLY A 169 -5.17 22.68 -6.50
C GLY A 169 -6.70 22.64 -6.53
N LYS A 170 -7.27 22.94 -5.36
CA LYS A 170 -8.58 23.59 -5.23
C LYS A 170 -8.50 25.02 -5.75
#